data_AF-A0A3S4VDB8-F1
#
_entry.id   AF-A0A3S4VDB8-F1
#
_cell.length_a   1.000
_cell.length_b   1.000
_cell.length_c   1.000
_cell.angle_alpha   90.00
_cell.angle_beta   90.00
_cell.angle_gamma   90.00
#
_symmetry.space_group_name_H-M   'P 1'
#
loop_
_entity.id
_entity.type
_entity.pdbx_description
1 polymer ?
#
loop_
_entity_poly.entity_id
_entity_poly.type
_entity_poly.pdbx_seq_one_letter_code
_entity_poly.pdbx_strand_id
1 'polypeptide(L)'
;MVFRQQAANQEIIKGADRTLVALVKEENADDMLALTHRLVAPKSTICADENPAYDGLAFHYDLCRVNHSQEYCSIDGTTNNLAESFFARFRRMIMGVYHKMGNNYMMHYANETAWREDFRYQSDKDKFDNVLKRCLKARPSRDLTGYWQGNKKPTAKFGLESLCLEASNNNQYLAVA
;
A
#
# COMPACT_ATOMS: atom_id res chain seq x y z
N MET A 1 5.25 3.52 3.55
CA MET A 1 5.31 2.06 3.70
C MET A 1 4.31 1.40 2.75
N VAL A 2 4.66 0.25 2.18
CA VAL A 2 3.78 -0.54 1.31
C VAL A 2 3.78 -2.00 1.77
N PHE A 3 2.61 -2.61 1.85
CA PHE A 3 2.43 -4.02 2.14
C PHE A 3 1.83 -4.67 0.90
N ARG A 4 2.51 -5.69 0.39
CA ARG A 4 2.13 -6.39 -0.84
C ARG A 4 1.87 -7.85 -0.49
N GLN A 5 0.61 -8.26 -0.53
CA GLN A 5 0.25 -9.65 -0.33
C GLN A 5 0.57 -10.44 -1.60
N GLN A 6 1.49 -11.40 -1.48
CA GLN A 6 1.76 -12.34 -2.56
C GLN A 6 0.48 -13.06 -2.96
N ALA A 7 0.27 -13.25 -4.27
CA ALA A 7 -0.94 -13.91 -4.75
C ALA A 7 -1.05 -15.33 -4.22
N ALA A 8 -2.23 -15.70 -3.70
CA ALA A 8 -2.48 -17.00 -3.09
C ALA A 8 -2.32 -18.15 -4.09
N ASN A 9 -2.59 -17.89 -5.38
CA ASN A 9 -2.35 -18.82 -6.46
C ASN A 9 -1.40 -18.19 -7.49
N GLN A 10 -0.10 -18.49 -7.35
CA GLN A 10 0.95 -18.01 -8.25
C GLN A 10 0.89 -18.63 -9.66
N GLU A 11 0.17 -19.74 -9.85
CA GLU A 11 -0.02 -20.33 -11.18
C GLU A 11 -0.98 -19.49 -12.04
N ILE A 12 -1.99 -18.88 -11.40
CA ILE A 12 -2.98 -18.04 -12.06
C ILE A 12 -2.52 -16.57 -12.09
N ILE A 13 -1.98 -16.05 -10.98
CA ILE A 13 -1.55 -14.66 -10.85
C ILE A 13 -0.08 -14.62 -10.45
N LYS A 14 0.78 -14.27 -11.40
CA LYS A 14 2.18 -13.95 -11.12
C LYS A 14 2.27 -12.54 -10.55
N GLY A 15 2.32 -12.40 -9.23
CA GLY A 15 2.42 -11.11 -8.55
C GLY A 15 1.76 -11.05 -7.18
N ALA A 16 1.04 -9.95 -6.94
CA ALA A 16 0.36 -9.64 -5.68
C ALA A 16 -1.16 -9.57 -5.88
N ASP A 17 -1.92 -10.06 -4.90
CA ASP A 17 -3.39 -10.00 -4.89
C ASP A 17 -3.91 -8.67 -4.33
N ARG A 18 -3.14 -8.07 -3.42
CA ARG A 18 -3.56 -6.88 -2.70
C ARG A 18 -2.37 -6.04 -2.28
N THR A 19 -2.50 -4.74 -2.49
CA THR A 19 -1.55 -3.73 -2.05
C THR A 19 -2.20 -2.80 -1.03
N LEU A 20 -1.56 -2.63 0.13
CA LEU A 20 -1.92 -1.64 1.15
C LEU A 20 -0.79 -0.62 1.28
N VAL A 21 -1.16 0.65 1.45
CA VAL A 21 -0.20 1.76 1.52
C VAL A 21 -0.45 2.59 2.78
N ALA A 22 0.63 3.12 3.33
CA ALA A 22 0.61 4.06 4.46
C ALA A 22 1.69 5.13 4.25
N LEU A 23 1.42 6.37 4.66
CA LEU A 23 2.45 7.41 4.69
C LEU A 23 3.20 7.34 6.00
N VAL A 24 4.52 7.29 5.91
CA VAL A 24 5.43 7.45 7.03
C VAL A 24 6.33 8.65 6.71
N LYS A 25 6.64 9.46 7.71
CA LYS A 25 7.45 10.66 7.53
C LYS A 25 8.93 10.29 7.35
N GLU A 26 9.37 9.32 8.13
CA GLU A 26 10.71 8.77 8.15
C GLU A 26 10.65 7.28 8.47
N GLU A 27 11.73 6.55 8.18
CA GLU A 27 11.85 5.14 8.51
C GLU A 27 12.13 5.01 10.01
N ASN A 28 11.10 4.67 10.78
CA ASN A 28 11.19 4.44 12.22
C ASN A 28 10.52 3.12 12.61
N ALA A 29 11.10 2.44 13.60
CA ALA A 29 10.64 1.11 14.02
C ALA A 29 9.21 1.13 14.59
N ASP A 30 8.83 2.21 15.30
CA ASP A 30 7.53 2.32 15.97
C ASP A 30 6.37 2.35 14.97
N ASP A 31 6.43 3.22 13.95
CA ASP A 31 5.43 3.30 12.88
C ASP A 31 5.39 2.00 12.08
N MET A 32 6.55 1.41 11.76
CA MET A 32 6.63 0.14 11.01
C MET A 32 5.94 -0.99 11.79
N LEU A 33 6.23 -1.13 13.08
CA LEU A 33 5.63 -2.13 13.95
C LEU A 33 4.12 -1.91 14.10
N ALA A 34 3.70 -0.67 14.40
CA ALA A 34 2.31 -0.31 14.59
C ALA A 34 1.48 -0.53 13.31
N LEU A 35 1.99 -0.11 12.15
CA LEU A 35 1.34 -0.33 10.85
C LEU A 35 1.27 -1.82 10.51
N THR A 36 2.34 -2.58 10.76
CA THR A 36 2.37 -4.02 10.48
C THR A 36 1.33 -4.75 11.32
N HIS A 37 1.28 -4.50 12.63
CA HIS A 37 0.24 -5.06 13.51
C HIS A 37 -1.18 -4.70 13.11
N ARG A 38 -1.37 -3.51 12.55
CA ARG A 38 -2.70 -3.07 12.12
C ARG A 38 -3.16 -3.73 10.83
N LEU A 39 -2.23 -4.03 9.92
CA LEU A 39 -2.54 -4.39 8.52
C LEU A 39 -2.24 -5.84 8.16
N VAL A 40 -1.39 -6.51 8.92
CA VAL A 40 -0.92 -7.87 8.65
C VAL A 40 -1.45 -8.80 9.75
N ALA A 41 -1.98 -9.95 9.35
CA ALA A 41 -2.47 -10.94 10.30
C ALA A 41 -1.30 -11.48 11.16
N PRO A 42 -1.47 -11.69 12.47
CA PRO A 42 -0.43 -12.25 13.32
C PRO A 42 0.08 -13.59 12.77
N LYS A 43 1.37 -13.89 12.98
CA LYS A 43 2.04 -15.12 12.49
C LYS A 43 2.10 -15.26 10.96
N SER A 44 1.79 -14.21 10.19
CA SER A 44 2.07 -14.20 8.76
C SER A 44 3.58 -14.22 8.50
N THR A 45 3.98 -14.77 7.36
CA THR A 45 5.34 -14.62 6.84
C THR A 45 5.49 -13.25 6.18
N ILE A 46 6.54 -12.52 6.56
CA ILE A 46 6.87 -11.20 6.03
C ILE A 46 8.26 -11.26 5.40
N CYS A 47 8.36 -10.95 4.12
CA CYS A 47 9.64 -10.82 3.43
C CYS A 47 10.01 -9.34 3.32
N ALA A 48 11.10 -8.93 3.98
CA ALA A 48 11.60 -7.55 4.02
C ALA A 48 13.06 -7.46 3.56
N ASP A 49 13.56 -6.23 3.42
CA ASP A 49 15.00 -5.99 3.24
C ASP A 49 15.75 -6.04 4.59
N GLU A 50 17.03 -5.66 4.60
CA GLU A 50 17.90 -5.73 5.77
C GLU A 50 17.81 -4.52 6.72
N ASN A 51 16.83 -3.63 6.55
CA ASN A 51 16.70 -2.45 7.39
C ASN A 51 16.46 -2.83 8.88
N PRO A 52 17.26 -2.31 9.83
CA PRO A 52 17.10 -2.59 11.26
C PRO A 52 15.73 -2.20 11.84
N ALA A 53 14.99 -1.29 11.18
CA ALA A 53 13.63 -0.94 11.60
C ALA A 53 12.67 -2.15 11.63
N TYR A 54 13.01 -3.25 10.94
CA TYR A 54 12.21 -4.47 10.91
C TYR A 54 12.60 -5.50 11.98
N ASP A 55 13.63 -5.27 12.79
CA ASP A 55 14.12 -6.22 13.81
C ASP A 55 13.01 -6.61 14.80
N GLY A 56 12.18 -5.66 15.22
CA GLY A 56 11.06 -5.90 16.12
C GLY A 56 9.96 -6.82 15.56
N LEU A 57 9.89 -7.01 14.23
CA LEU A 57 8.87 -7.85 13.60
C LEU A 57 9.12 -9.35 13.84
N ALA A 58 10.37 -9.76 14.03
CA ALA A 58 10.73 -11.16 14.24
C ALA A 58 10.10 -11.77 15.51
N PHE A 59 9.67 -10.95 16.48
CA PHE A 59 8.98 -11.42 17.67
C PHE A 59 7.53 -11.84 17.42
N HIS A 60 6.90 -11.34 16.36
CA HIS A 60 5.46 -11.50 16.12
C HIS A 60 5.12 -12.17 14.78
N TYR A 61 6.09 -12.23 13.87
CA TYR A 61 5.93 -12.70 12.50
C TYR A 61 7.08 -13.62 12.12
N ASP A 62 6.84 -14.46 11.12
CA ASP A 62 7.90 -15.23 10.47
C ASP A 62 8.61 -14.30 9.48
N LEU A 63 9.73 -13.70 9.93
CA LEU A 63 10.44 -12.66 9.19
C LEU A 63 11.53 -13.27 8.31
N CYS A 64 11.35 -13.18 7.00
CA CYS A 64 12.37 -13.49 6.01
C CYS A 64 13.06 -12.19 5.56
N ARG A 65 14.37 -12.23 5.37
CA ARG A 65 15.16 -11.08 4.89
C ARG A 65 15.88 -11.43 3.60
N VAL A 66 16.00 -10.43 2.72
CA VAL A 66 16.74 -10.57 1.47
C VAL A 66 17.87 -9.57 1.44
N ASN A 67 19.09 -10.08 1.27
CA ASN A 67 20.28 -9.28 1.07
C ASN A 67 20.49 -9.01 -0.43
N HIS A 68 20.06 -7.84 -0.88
CA HIS A 68 20.18 -7.42 -2.28
C HIS A 68 21.61 -7.14 -2.76
N SER A 69 22.59 -7.08 -1.84
CA SER A 69 24.00 -6.99 -2.23
C SER A 69 24.57 -8.34 -2.67
N GLN A 70 23.90 -9.44 -2.33
CA GLN A 70 24.35 -10.80 -2.63
C GLN A 70 23.40 -11.53 -3.60
N GLU A 71 22.09 -11.35 -3.45
CA GLU A 71 21.10 -12.16 -4.17
C GLU A 71 19.90 -11.31 -4.63
N TYR A 72 19.47 -11.50 -5.88
CA TYR A 72 18.24 -10.87 -6.44
C TYR A 72 16.95 -11.52 -5.88
N CYS A 73 17.05 -12.76 -5.45
CA CYS A 73 16.04 -13.56 -4.77
C CYS A 73 16.82 -14.62 -4.01
N SER A 74 16.44 -14.93 -2.77
CA SER A 74 17.14 -15.99 -2.06
C SER A 74 16.81 -17.37 -2.64
N ILE A 75 17.68 -18.35 -2.36
CA ILE A 75 17.62 -19.72 -2.89
C ILE A 75 16.28 -20.40 -2.53
N ASP A 76 15.70 -20.03 -1.40
CA ASP A 76 14.40 -20.49 -0.91
C ASP A 76 13.19 -19.80 -1.57
N GLY A 77 13.43 -18.85 -2.49
CA GLY A 77 12.40 -18.05 -3.15
C GLY A 77 11.97 -16.79 -2.38
N THR A 78 12.60 -16.48 -1.25
CA THR A 78 12.33 -15.25 -0.50
C THR A 78 12.70 -14.02 -1.33
N THR A 79 11.73 -13.13 -1.51
CA THR A 79 11.89 -11.87 -2.25
C THR A 79 11.00 -10.76 -1.71
N ASN A 80 11.49 -9.51 -1.76
CA ASN A 80 10.71 -8.30 -1.55
C ASN A 80 10.35 -7.61 -2.91
N ASN A 81 10.62 -8.26 -4.05
CA ASN A 81 10.48 -7.70 -5.42
C ASN A 81 9.09 -7.11 -5.69
N LEU A 82 8.06 -7.65 -5.01
CA LEU A 82 6.71 -7.12 -5.08
C LEU A 82 6.63 -5.66 -4.60
N ALA A 83 7.26 -5.33 -3.47
CA ALA A 83 7.33 -3.96 -2.96
C ALA A 83 8.20 -3.06 -3.85
N GLU A 84 9.33 -3.58 -4.34
CA GLU A 84 10.22 -2.83 -5.24
C GLU A 84 9.53 -2.46 -6.56
N SER A 85 8.76 -3.40 -7.12
CA SER A 85 7.98 -3.17 -8.34
C SER A 85 6.96 -2.04 -8.15
N PHE A 86 6.28 -2.00 -6.99
CA PHE A 86 5.37 -0.92 -6.65
C PHE A 86 6.11 0.43 -6.61
N PHE A 87 7.23 0.51 -5.89
CA PHE A 87 7.99 1.77 -5.78
C PHE A 87 8.56 2.24 -7.12
N ALA A 88 9.04 1.32 -7.97
CA ALA A 88 9.53 1.65 -9.31
C ALA A 88 8.43 2.33 -10.15
N ARG A 89 7.20 1.83 -10.09
CA ARG A 89 6.07 2.39 -10.84
C ARG A 89 5.52 3.66 -10.21
N PHE A 90 5.49 3.75 -8.89
CA PHE A 90 5.14 4.98 -8.19
C PHE A 90 6.08 6.13 -8.59
N ARG A 91 7.40 5.88 -8.67
CA ARG A 91 8.38 6.86 -9.15
C ARG A 91 8.18 7.24 -10.62
N ARG A 92 7.88 6.27 -11.49
CA ARG A 92 7.50 6.54 -12.89
C ARG A 92 6.26 7.43 -13.00
N MET A 93 5.30 7.22 -12.12
CA MET A 93 4.07 8.01 -12.05
C MET A 93 4.34 9.47 -11.67
N ILE A 94 5.28 9.71 -10.74
CA ILE A 94 5.77 11.05 -10.38
C ILE A 94 6.38 11.76 -11.59
N MET A 95 7.15 11.04 -12.41
CA MET A 95 7.88 11.65 -13.53
C MET A 95 7.03 11.88 -14.78
N GLY A 96 6.06 11.00 -15.07
CA GLY A 96 5.41 10.95 -16.38
C GLY A 96 3.89 11.07 -16.41
N VAL A 97 3.20 10.88 -15.29
CA VAL A 97 1.72 10.85 -15.26
C VAL A 97 1.14 12.16 -14.75
N TYR A 98 1.71 12.72 -13.70
CA TYR A 98 1.21 13.96 -13.09
C TYR A 98 2.19 15.10 -13.28
N HIS A 99 1.64 16.28 -13.59
CA HIS A 99 2.43 17.51 -13.65
C HIS A 99 3.03 17.87 -12.28
N LYS A 100 2.28 17.64 -11.19
CA LYS A 100 2.72 17.85 -9.81
C LYS A 100 1.94 16.96 -8.85
N MET A 101 2.66 16.23 -8.01
CA MET A 101 2.06 15.55 -6.85
C MET A 101 2.17 16.44 -5.62
N GLY A 102 1.02 16.80 -5.04
CA GLY A 102 0.97 17.52 -3.77
C GLY A 102 1.08 16.56 -2.58
N ASN A 103 1.93 16.89 -1.60
CA ASN A 103 2.17 16.07 -0.42
C ASN A 103 0.88 15.72 0.35
N ASN A 104 -0.04 16.68 0.48
CA ASN A 104 -1.32 16.45 1.16
C ASN A 104 -2.17 15.37 0.48
N TYR A 105 -1.98 15.14 -0.81
CA TYR A 105 -2.71 14.14 -1.59
C TYR A 105 -1.92 12.85 -1.82
N MET A 106 -0.75 12.69 -1.20
CA MET A 106 0.15 11.56 -1.43
C MET A 106 -0.54 10.20 -1.22
N MET A 107 -1.41 10.09 -0.21
CA MET A 107 -2.21 8.88 0.00
C MET A 107 -3.14 8.55 -1.18
N HIS A 108 -3.71 9.55 -1.86
CA HIS A 108 -4.58 9.29 -3.02
C HIS A 108 -3.76 8.74 -4.20
N TYR A 109 -2.60 9.34 -4.48
CA TYR A 109 -1.70 8.83 -5.51
C TYR A 109 -1.20 7.42 -5.19
N ALA A 110 -0.82 7.15 -3.94
CA ALA A 110 -0.35 5.84 -3.52
C ALA A 110 -1.46 4.77 -3.65
N ASN A 111 -2.70 5.10 -3.25
CA ASN A 111 -3.85 4.21 -3.40
C ASN A 111 -4.22 3.99 -4.88
N GLU A 112 -4.11 5.02 -5.72
CA GLU A 112 -4.32 4.86 -7.16
C GLU A 112 -3.28 3.90 -7.76
N THR A 113 -2.01 4.03 -7.36
CA THR A 113 -0.94 3.12 -7.81
C THR A 113 -1.20 1.70 -7.33
N ALA A 114 -1.62 1.53 -6.08
CA ALA A 114 -1.97 0.24 -5.50
C ALA A 114 -3.08 -0.42 -6.33
N TRP A 115 -4.14 0.31 -6.64
CA TRP A 115 -5.22 -0.17 -7.50
C TRP A 115 -4.73 -0.51 -8.92
N ARG A 116 -3.91 0.32 -9.55
CA ARG A 116 -3.37 0.04 -10.89
C ARG A 116 -2.49 -1.22 -10.90
N GLU A 117 -1.75 -1.46 -9.83
CA GLU A 117 -0.93 -2.66 -9.68
C GLU A 117 -1.76 -3.92 -9.49
N ASP A 118 -2.68 -3.91 -8.52
CA ASP A 118 -3.51 -5.07 -8.17
C ASP A 118 -4.41 -5.49 -9.35
N PHE A 119 -4.85 -4.53 -10.17
CA PHE A 119 -5.76 -4.77 -11.29
C PHE A 119 -5.04 -4.81 -12.65
N ARG A 120 -3.70 -4.81 -12.69
CA ARG A 120 -2.91 -4.65 -13.94
C ARG A 120 -3.31 -5.65 -15.04
N TYR A 121 -3.46 -6.92 -14.66
CA TYR A 121 -3.72 -8.04 -15.58
C TYR A 121 -5.19 -8.29 -15.88
N GLN A 122 -6.10 -7.47 -15.35
CA GLN A 122 -7.52 -7.59 -15.63
C GLN A 122 -7.90 -6.88 -16.94
N SER A 123 -9.00 -7.32 -17.54
CA SER A 123 -9.54 -6.69 -18.74
C SER A 123 -9.98 -5.24 -18.44
N ASP A 124 -10.04 -4.40 -19.47
CA ASP A 124 -10.51 -3.02 -19.30
C ASP A 124 -11.97 -2.96 -18.83
N LYS A 125 -12.78 -3.94 -19.24
CA LYS A 125 -14.14 -4.12 -18.74
C LYS A 125 -14.15 -4.37 -17.23
N ASP A 126 -13.31 -5.27 -16.74
CA ASP A 126 -13.26 -5.60 -15.30
C ASP A 126 -12.78 -4.41 -14.48
N LYS A 127 -11.76 -3.69 -14.98
CA LYS A 127 -11.26 -2.44 -14.37
C LYS A 127 -12.38 -1.39 -14.29
N PHE A 128 -13.10 -1.18 -15.39
CA PHE A 128 -14.21 -0.23 -15.45
C PHE A 128 -15.32 -0.61 -14.46
N ASP A 129 -15.77 -1.87 -14.49
CA ASP A 129 -16.81 -2.37 -13.60
C ASP A 129 -16.38 -2.26 -12.12
N ASN A 130 -15.10 -2.48 -11.82
CA ASN A 130 -14.54 -2.33 -10.48
C ASN A 130 -14.64 -0.88 -9.97
N VAL A 131 -14.16 0.08 -10.78
CA VAL A 131 -14.21 1.51 -10.43
C VAL A 131 -15.66 1.96 -10.30
N LEU A 132 -16.52 1.60 -11.25
CA LEU A 132 -17.94 1.96 -11.22
C LEU A 132 -18.62 1.46 -9.93
N LYS A 133 -18.43 0.18 -9.58
CA LYS A 133 -18.98 -0.39 -8.33
C LYS A 133 -18.48 0.34 -7.09
N ARG A 134 -17.21 0.77 -7.07
CA ARG A 134 -16.64 1.55 -5.96
C ARG A 134 -17.23 2.95 -5.90
N CYS A 135 -17.34 3.64 -7.03
CA CYS A 135 -17.95 4.97 -7.12
C CYS A 135 -19.41 4.97 -6.67
N LEU A 136 -20.20 3.98 -7.06
CA LEU A 136 -21.60 3.84 -6.65
C LEU A 136 -21.78 3.58 -5.14
N LYS A 137 -20.76 3.03 -4.47
CA LYS A 137 -20.77 2.77 -3.02
C LYS A 137 -20.11 3.89 -2.21
N ALA A 138 -19.27 4.70 -2.85
CA ALA A 138 -18.52 5.76 -2.19
C ALA A 138 -19.43 6.94 -1.85
N ARG A 139 -19.28 7.47 -0.63
CA ARG A 139 -19.86 8.75 -0.26
C ARG A 139 -19.03 9.90 -0.85
N PRO A 140 -19.61 11.11 -1.00
CA PRO A 140 -18.84 12.28 -1.41
C PRO A 140 -17.60 12.48 -0.53
N SER A 141 -16.45 12.70 -1.17
CA SER A 141 -15.18 12.84 -0.45
C SER A 141 -15.07 14.20 0.21
N ARG A 142 -14.87 14.22 1.54
CA ARG A 142 -14.64 15.44 2.32
C ARG A 142 -13.40 16.22 1.86
N ASP A 143 -12.44 15.55 1.23
CA ASP A 143 -11.19 16.14 0.76
C ASP A 143 -11.32 16.81 -0.62
N LEU A 144 -12.24 16.32 -1.46
CA LEU A 144 -12.38 16.75 -2.86
C LEU A 144 -13.62 17.62 -3.09
N THR A 145 -14.66 17.48 -2.27
CA THR A 145 -15.87 18.31 -2.36
C THR A 145 -15.65 19.69 -1.75
N GLY A 146 -16.32 20.72 -2.28
CA GLY A 146 -16.28 22.07 -1.70
C GLY A 146 -15.00 22.85 -1.99
N TYR A 147 -14.16 22.38 -2.92
CA TYR A 147 -12.91 23.07 -3.29
C TYR A 147 -13.15 24.55 -3.69
N TRP A 148 -14.17 24.80 -4.51
CA TRP A 148 -14.58 26.14 -4.94
C TRP A 148 -15.13 27.00 -3.80
N GLN A 149 -15.54 26.39 -2.69
CA GLN A 149 -16.00 27.05 -1.47
C GLN A 149 -14.85 27.32 -0.49
N GLY A 150 -13.61 27.07 -0.90
CA GLY A 150 -12.41 27.26 -0.08
C GLY A 150 -12.01 26.04 0.76
N ASN A 151 -12.68 24.89 0.60
CA ASN A 151 -12.25 23.66 1.26
C ASN A 151 -10.91 23.21 0.68
N LYS A 152 -9.87 23.18 1.53
CA LYS A 152 -8.54 22.72 1.17
C LYS A 152 -8.17 21.52 2.03
N LYS A 153 -7.63 20.49 1.40
CA LYS A 153 -7.18 19.30 2.12
C LYS A 153 -6.14 19.67 3.21
N PRO A 154 -6.37 19.26 4.47
CA PRO A 154 -5.41 19.46 5.56
C PRO A 154 -4.05 18.84 5.27
N THR A 155 -3.06 19.19 6.11
CA THR A 155 -1.73 18.59 6.08
C THR A 155 -1.80 17.07 6.15
N ALA A 156 -0.93 16.39 5.40
CA ALA A 156 -0.84 14.94 5.42
C ALA A 156 -0.60 14.41 6.84
N LYS A 157 -1.31 13.33 7.19
CA LYS A 157 -1.08 12.56 8.40
C LYS A 157 -0.14 11.39 8.09
N PHE A 158 0.61 10.95 9.10
CA PHE A 158 1.63 9.91 8.99
C PHE A 158 1.38 8.77 9.98
N GLY A 159 2.07 7.64 9.82
CA GLY A 159 1.93 6.47 10.68
C GLY A 159 0.52 5.87 10.56
N LEU A 160 -0.02 5.39 11.68
CA LEU A 160 -1.37 4.83 11.75
C LEU A 160 -2.45 5.83 11.30
N GLU A 161 -2.27 7.11 11.58
CA GLU A 161 -3.24 8.15 11.19
C GLU A 161 -3.30 8.40 9.67
N SER A 162 -2.28 7.95 8.93
CA SER A 162 -2.28 8.01 7.46
C SER A 162 -3.29 7.06 6.84
N LEU A 163 -3.60 5.95 7.53
CA LEU A 163 -4.63 5.03 7.12
C LEU A 163 -5.95 5.79 7.20
N CYS A 164 -6.59 6.01 6.05
CA CYS A 164 -7.84 6.74 5.94
C CYS A 164 -9.02 5.98 6.60
N LEU A 165 -8.96 5.79 7.91
CA LEU A 165 -10.03 5.21 8.73
C LEU A 165 -11.22 6.16 8.84
N GLU A 166 -10.98 7.48 8.73
CA GLU A 166 -12.04 8.49 8.86
C GLU A 166 -12.64 8.98 7.53
N ALA A 167 -11.93 8.85 6.42
CA ALA A 167 -12.47 9.21 5.09
C ALA A 167 -13.33 8.08 4.49
N SER A 168 -13.11 6.85 4.96
CA SER A 168 -13.93 5.69 4.67
C SER A 168 -14.85 5.43 5.87
N ASN A 169 -16.12 5.81 5.79
CA ASN A 169 -17.18 5.38 6.73
C ASN A 169 -17.47 3.86 6.64
N ASN A 170 -16.51 3.07 6.14
CA ASN A 170 -16.64 1.67 5.85
C ASN A 170 -15.91 0.88 6.95
N ASN A 171 -16.68 0.45 7.95
CA ASN A 171 -16.20 -0.40 9.06
C ASN A 171 -15.65 -1.76 8.62
N GLN A 172 -15.76 -2.11 7.34
CA GLN A 172 -15.20 -3.35 6.79
C GLN A 172 -13.67 -3.41 6.84
N TYR A 173 -12.97 -2.26 6.92
CA TYR A 173 -11.52 -2.20 7.15
C TYR A 173 -11.15 -2.14 8.65
N LEU A 174 -12.16 -2.04 9.53
CA LEU A 174 -12.02 -2.12 10.99
C LEU A 174 -12.27 -3.53 11.53
N ALA A 175 -12.88 -4.42 10.74
CA ALA A 175 -13.01 -5.82 11.09
C ALA A 175 -11.65 -6.51 10.99
N VAL A 176 -10.95 -6.53 12.11
CA VAL A 176 -9.91 -7.52 12.40
C VAL A 176 -10.57 -8.90 12.24
N ALA A 177 -10.04 -9.70 11.32
CA ALA A 177 -10.26 -11.14 11.33
C ALA A 177 -9.29 -11.76 12.34
#